data_AF-A0A090VZD7-F1
#
_entry.id   AF-A0A090VZD7-F1
#
_cell.length_a   1.000
_cell.length_b   1.000
_cell.length_c   1.000
_cell.angle_alpha   90.00
_cell.angle_beta   90.00
_cell.angle_gamma   90.00
#
_symmetry.space_group_name_H-M   'P 1'
#
loop_
_entity.id
_entity.type
_entity.pdbx_description
1 polymer ?
#
loop_
_entity_poly.entity_id
_entity_poly.type
_entity_poly.pdbx_seq_one_letter_code
_entity_poly.pdbx_strand_id
1 'polypeptide(L)'
;MSTKYLGETFDIHGGGMDLKFPHHECEIAQNEAAIGKSPVNYWMHANMLELNGQRMSKTTGNTINPNELLSGNNDKMSKAYSPSVIRFFMAQSSYRSVLDLTDDGLKASEKGYNRLMEAINLLPKLNTSKTSSIKIEDWKQKCYDAMNDDFNSPILIAQLFEATKYINQIKEGKETLTAEDLGLLKDTMNAFVFDVLGLRNEAETSSGTDKLTGAVEVLIKLRQEARANKDFAMSDKIRDELAEVGIQLKDGKDGTTFSVN
;
A
#
# COMPACT_ATOMS: atom_id res chain seq x y z
N MET A 1 16.69 15.33 -27.16
CA MET A 1 16.20 16.18 -26.04
C MET A 1 17.02 15.96 -24.78
N SER A 2 17.24 14.71 -24.38
CA SER A 2 18.12 14.33 -23.26
C SER A 2 19.43 15.09 -23.25
N THR A 3 20.17 15.07 -24.36
CA THR A 3 21.48 15.74 -24.47
C THR A 3 21.48 17.25 -24.22
N LYS A 4 20.36 17.95 -24.51
CA LYS A 4 20.21 19.38 -24.23
C LYS A 4 20.19 19.68 -22.72
N TYR A 5 19.58 18.80 -21.93
CA TYR A 5 19.33 19.05 -20.51
C TYR A 5 20.27 18.28 -19.58
N LEU A 6 20.81 17.15 -20.04
CA LEU A 6 21.63 16.24 -19.24
C LEU A 6 23.10 16.22 -19.68
N GLY A 7 23.42 16.87 -20.80
CA GLY A 7 24.75 16.83 -21.41
C GLY A 7 24.91 15.69 -22.40
N GLU A 8 26.07 15.65 -23.08
CA GLU A 8 26.40 14.63 -24.09
C GLU A 8 26.47 13.21 -23.52
N THR A 9 26.76 13.09 -22.23
CA THR A 9 26.79 11.83 -21.49
C THR A 9 26.12 12.04 -20.13
N PHE A 10 25.27 11.11 -19.70
CA PHE A 10 24.59 11.16 -18.41
C PHE A 10 24.44 9.77 -17.79
N ASP A 11 24.02 9.72 -16.52
CA ASP A 11 24.17 8.51 -15.71
C ASP A 11 23.17 7.40 -16.05
N ILE A 12 21.86 7.70 -15.97
CA ILE A 12 20.81 6.68 -16.05
C ILE A 12 19.76 7.06 -17.11
N HIS A 13 19.42 6.11 -17.96
CA HIS A 13 18.28 6.20 -18.88
C HIS A 13 17.32 5.04 -18.64
N GLY A 14 16.06 5.36 -18.32
CA GLY A 14 15.00 4.40 -18.03
C GLY A 14 13.96 4.28 -19.13
N GLY A 15 13.32 3.11 -19.27
CA GLY A 15 12.12 2.93 -20.07
C GLY A 15 11.47 1.56 -19.88
N GLY A 16 10.37 1.30 -20.60
CA GLY A 16 9.80 -0.06 -20.67
C GLY A 16 10.73 -1.02 -21.42
N MET A 17 10.63 -2.32 -21.14
CA MET A 17 11.40 -3.37 -21.84
C MET A 17 11.16 -3.38 -23.35
N ASP A 18 9.96 -3.01 -23.78
CA ASP A 18 9.57 -2.86 -25.18
C ASP A 18 10.29 -1.71 -25.88
N LEU A 19 10.77 -0.70 -25.15
CA LEU A 19 11.54 0.40 -25.70
C LEU A 19 12.99 0.02 -26.00
N LYS A 20 13.50 -1.09 -25.46
CA LYS A 20 14.87 -1.54 -25.77
C LYS A 20 15.09 -1.60 -27.29
N PHE A 21 14.18 -2.23 -28.04
CA PHE A 21 14.27 -2.25 -29.49
C PHE A 21 12.91 -1.94 -30.15
N PRO A 22 12.86 -1.07 -31.18
CA PRO A 22 14.00 -0.37 -31.78
C PRO A 22 14.35 0.96 -31.12
N HIS A 23 13.57 1.42 -30.13
CA HIS A 23 13.60 2.81 -29.70
C HIS A 23 14.95 3.24 -29.07
N HIS A 24 15.37 2.63 -27.97
CA HIS A 24 16.63 2.98 -27.30
C HIS A 24 17.86 2.65 -28.15
N GLU A 25 17.85 1.55 -28.90
CA GLU A 25 18.91 1.24 -29.86
C GLU A 25 19.06 2.33 -30.93
N CYS A 26 17.94 2.88 -31.43
CA CYS A 26 17.98 4.04 -32.32
C CYS A 26 18.48 5.30 -31.62
N GLU A 27 18.12 5.53 -30.35
CA GLU A 27 18.65 6.67 -29.59
C GLU A 27 20.16 6.59 -29.38
N ILE A 28 20.69 5.40 -29.06
CA ILE A 28 22.13 5.15 -28.96
C ILE A 28 22.78 5.44 -30.31
N ALA A 29 22.27 4.86 -31.39
CA ALA A 29 22.82 5.04 -32.73
C ALA A 29 22.81 6.52 -33.17
N GLN A 30 21.74 7.26 -32.89
CA GLN A 30 21.65 8.69 -33.21
C GLN A 30 22.68 9.51 -32.45
N ASN A 31 22.86 9.26 -31.15
CA ASN A 31 23.81 10.01 -30.34
C ASN A 31 25.26 9.66 -30.69
N GLU A 32 25.57 8.37 -30.85
CA GLU A 32 26.91 7.92 -31.21
C GLU A 32 27.31 8.41 -32.61
N ALA A 33 26.39 8.42 -33.57
CA ALA A 33 26.66 8.95 -34.91
C ALA A 33 26.88 10.47 -34.91
N ALA A 34 26.19 11.21 -34.04
CA ALA A 34 26.28 12.68 -33.99
C ALA A 34 27.48 13.19 -33.17
N ILE A 35 27.83 12.51 -32.07
CA ILE A 35 28.79 13.00 -31.06
C ILE A 35 30.04 12.11 -30.96
N GLY A 36 29.97 10.86 -31.42
CA GLY A 36 31.07 9.89 -31.34
C GLY A 36 31.28 9.27 -29.96
N LYS A 37 30.30 9.40 -29.05
CA LYS A 37 30.34 8.85 -27.68
C LYS A 37 28.98 8.25 -27.32
N SER A 38 29.01 7.23 -26.45
CA SER A 38 27.77 6.66 -25.90
C SER A 38 27.10 7.65 -24.95
N PRO A 39 25.76 7.83 -25.02
CA PRO A 39 25.08 8.89 -24.28
C PRO A 39 24.81 8.57 -22.81
N VAL A 40 24.85 7.29 -22.40
CA VAL A 40 24.30 6.82 -21.12
C VAL A 40 25.21 5.76 -20.48
N ASN A 41 25.46 5.87 -19.16
CA ASN A 41 26.24 4.87 -18.42
C ASN A 41 25.43 3.62 -18.02
N TYR A 42 24.19 3.81 -17.58
CA TYR A 42 23.30 2.74 -17.11
C TYR A 42 21.92 2.80 -17.77
N TRP A 43 21.54 1.71 -18.45
CA TRP A 43 20.21 1.53 -19.02
C TRP A 43 19.33 0.69 -18.10
N MET A 44 18.15 1.20 -17.74
CA MET A 44 17.21 0.53 -16.87
C MET A 44 15.89 0.26 -17.59
N HIS A 45 15.50 -1.01 -17.69
CA HIS A 45 14.25 -1.40 -18.34
C HIS A 45 13.29 -2.04 -17.35
N ALA A 46 12.14 -1.42 -17.14
CA ALA A 46 11.04 -2.02 -16.38
C ALA A 46 10.34 -3.09 -17.23
N ASN A 47 10.00 -4.22 -16.63
CA ASN A 47 9.38 -5.32 -17.33
C ASN A 47 7.86 -5.10 -17.48
N MET A 48 7.21 -6.02 -18.19
CA MET A 48 5.82 -5.88 -18.61
C MET A 48 4.85 -6.13 -17.45
N LEU A 49 3.69 -5.48 -17.55
CA LEU A 49 2.50 -5.77 -16.77
C LEU A 49 1.60 -6.72 -17.57
N GLU A 50 1.21 -7.82 -16.95
CA GLU A 50 0.17 -8.73 -17.43
C GLU A 50 -1.13 -8.50 -16.66
N LEU A 51 -2.24 -8.96 -17.24
CA LEU A 51 -3.56 -8.93 -16.62
C LEU A 51 -4.14 -10.33 -16.71
N ASN A 52 -4.29 -10.98 -15.55
CA ASN A 52 -4.76 -12.36 -15.41
C ASN A 52 -3.95 -13.37 -16.25
N GLY A 53 -2.62 -13.30 -16.14
CA GLY A 53 -1.66 -14.20 -16.78
C GLY A 53 -1.54 -14.02 -18.29
N GLN A 54 -2.04 -12.90 -18.82
CA GLN A 54 -1.98 -12.59 -20.25
C GLN A 54 -1.48 -11.18 -20.49
N ARG A 55 -0.70 -11.02 -21.55
CA ARG A 55 -0.23 -9.70 -22.01
C ARG A 55 -1.42 -8.75 -22.22
N MET A 56 -1.29 -7.53 -21.70
CA MET A 56 -2.30 -6.50 -21.92
C MET A 56 -2.31 -6.05 -23.39
N SER A 57 -3.49 -5.98 -24.00
CA SER A 57 -3.65 -5.56 -25.41
C SER A 57 -5.03 -5.01 -25.69
N LYS A 58 -5.09 -3.86 -26.35
CA LYS A 58 -6.35 -3.25 -26.80
C LYS A 58 -7.10 -4.15 -27.79
N THR A 59 -6.37 -4.90 -28.62
CA THR A 59 -6.97 -5.76 -29.66
C THR A 59 -7.66 -6.97 -29.07
N THR A 60 -7.12 -7.56 -27.99
CA THR A 60 -7.74 -8.69 -27.29
C THR A 60 -8.79 -8.24 -26.28
N GLY A 61 -8.94 -6.94 -26.04
CA GLY A 61 -9.76 -6.38 -24.96
C GLY A 61 -9.20 -6.64 -23.56
N ASN A 62 -8.00 -7.23 -23.43
CA ASN A 62 -7.37 -7.47 -22.15
C ASN A 62 -6.63 -6.21 -21.67
N THR A 63 -7.39 -5.19 -21.28
CA THR A 63 -6.86 -3.92 -20.78
C THR A 63 -7.65 -3.48 -19.56
N ILE A 64 -6.98 -2.74 -18.68
CA ILE A 64 -7.61 -1.96 -17.62
C ILE A 64 -6.84 -0.65 -17.49
N ASN A 65 -7.56 0.45 -17.48
CA ASN A 65 -6.99 1.78 -17.31
C ASN A 65 -6.88 2.14 -15.83
N PRO A 66 -5.94 3.03 -15.43
CA PRO A 66 -5.82 3.45 -14.04
C PRO A 66 -7.14 3.94 -13.41
N ASN A 67 -7.93 4.73 -14.14
CA ASN A 67 -9.22 5.24 -13.64
C ASN A 67 -10.24 4.12 -13.38
N GLU A 68 -10.23 3.06 -14.19
CA GLU A 68 -11.11 1.91 -14.02
C GLU A 68 -10.74 1.12 -12.77
N LEU A 69 -9.44 0.97 -12.50
CA LEU A 69 -8.92 0.31 -11.31
C LEU A 69 -9.24 1.12 -10.03
N LEU A 70 -9.09 2.45 -10.11
CA LEU A 70 -9.38 3.36 -8.99
C LEU A 70 -10.86 3.49 -8.69
N SER A 71 -11.73 3.43 -9.70
CA SER A 71 -13.18 3.55 -9.53
C SER A 71 -13.89 2.22 -9.30
N GLY A 72 -13.27 1.10 -9.66
CA GLY A 72 -13.91 -0.22 -9.68
C GLY A 72 -14.88 -0.41 -10.85
N ASN A 73 -15.01 0.57 -11.76
CA ASN A 73 -15.91 0.48 -12.91
C ASN A 73 -15.29 -0.33 -14.04
N ASN A 74 -15.12 -1.63 -13.83
CA ASN A 74 -14.60 -2.59 -14.81
C ASN A 74 -15.07 -4.02 -14.48
N ASP A 75 -14.82 -4.96 -15.39
CA ASP A 75 -15.19 -6.37 -15.27
C ASP A 75 -14.03 -7.28 -14.79
N LYS A 76 -12.86 -6.70 -14.49
CA LYS A 76 -11.63 -7.44 -14.14
C LYS A 76 -11.39 -7.48 -12.63
N MET A 77 -11.86 -6.47 -11.92
CA MET A 77 -11.63 -6.25 -10.49
C MET A 77 -12.94 -6.29 -9.75
N SER A 78 -12.92 -6.91 -8.56
CA SER A 78 -14.13 -7.05 -7.74
C SER A 78 -14.58 -5.77 -7.06
N LYS A 79 -13.70 -4.76 -6.98
CA LYS A 79 -13.95 -3.46 -6.36
C LYS A 79 -12.94 -2.41 -6.82
N ALA A 80 -13.18 -1.17 -6.39
CA ALA A 80 -12.20 -0.10 -6.42
C ALA A 80 -11.00 -0.41 -5.52
N TYR A 81 -9.81 -0.03 -5.96
CA TYR A 81 -8.58 -0.07 -5.14
C TYR A 81 -7.99 1.32 -5.01
N SER A 82 -7.47 1.63 -3.83
CA SER A 82 -6.87 2.92 -3.59
C SER A 82 -5.50 3.05 -4.28
N PRO A 83 -5.06 4.27 -4.62
CA PRO A 83 -3.76 4.49 -5.25
C PRO A 83 -2.59 3.89 -4.43
N SER A 84 -2.66 4.01 -3.11
CA SER A 84 -1.60 3.50 -2.21
C SER A 84 -1.53 1.97 -2.22
N VAL A 85 -2.68 1.29 -2.27
CA VAL A 85 -2.76 -0.18 -2.39
C VAL A 85 -2.20 -0.67 -3.73
N ILE A 86 -2.56 0.00 -4.83
CA ILE A 86 -2.05 -0.36 -6.16
C ILE A 86 -0.53 -0.16 -6.22
N ARG A 87 -0.03 0.94 -5.65
CA ARG A 87 1.40 1.21 -5.56
C ARG A 87 2.13 0.16 -4.70
N PHE A 88 1.56 -0.23 -3.57
CA PHE A 88 2.10 -1.28 -2.73
C PHE A 88 2.15 -2.63 -3.46
N PHE A 89 1.08 -2.99 -4.18
CA PHE A 89 1.04 -4.18 -5.04
C PHE A 89 2.19 -4.18 -6.07
N MET A 90 2.41 -3.06 -6.76
CA MET A 90 3.51 -2.95 -7.73
C MET A 90 4.89 -3.12 -7.07
N ALA A 91 5.08 -2.56 -5.88
CA ALA A 91 6.34 -2.64 -5.14
C ALA A 91 6.65 -4.06 -4.60
N GLN A 92 5.69 -4.98 -4.57
CA GLN A 92 5.90 -6.37 -4.15
C GLN A 92 6.60 -7.23 -5.21
N SER A 93 6.81 -6.71 -6.41
CA SER A 93 7.60 -7.35 -7.46
C SER A 93 8.81 -6.50 -7.81
N SER A 94 9.91 -7.15 -8.19
CA SER A 94 11.06 -6.42 -8.76
C SER A 94 10.62 -5.71 -10.04
N TYR A 95 11.12 -4.49 -10.26
CA TYR A 95 10.83 -3.73 -11.48
C TYR A 95 11.25 -4.46 -12.77
N ARG A 96 12.14 -5.46 -12.65
CA ARG A 96 12.64 -6.30 -13.76
C ARG A 96 11.84 -7.58 -13.97
N SER A 97 10.91 -7.90 -13.06
CA SER A 97 10.06 -9.08 -13.16
C SER A 97 8.74 -8.74 -13.86
N VAL A 98 8.19 -9.70 -14.59
CA VAL A 98 6.79 -9.59 -15.06
C VAL A 98 5.88 -9.50 -13.84
N LEU A 99 5.00 -8.51 -13.82
CA LEU A 99 4.00 -8.34 -12.79
C LEU A 99 2.65 -8.75 -13.35
N ASP A 100 1.95 -9.70 -12.72
CA ASP A 100 0.61 -10.10 -13.13
C ASP A 100 -0.45 -9.43 -12.24
N LEU A 101 -1.18 -8.48 -12.84
CA LEU A 101 -2.27 -7.77 -12.21
C LEU A 101 -3.51 -8.68 -12.14
N THR A 102 -3.83 -9.14 -10.93
CA THR A 102 -5.01 -9.96 -10.66
C THR A 102 -5.82 -9.36 -9.51
N ASP A 103 -7.13 -9.60 -9.50
CA ASP A 103 -8.00 -9.16 -8.42
C ASP A 103 -7.58 -9.80 -7.07
N ASP A 104 -7.19 -11.07 -7.06
CA ASP A 104 -6.68 -11.74 -5.86
C ASP A 104 -5.33 -11.17 -5.40
N GLY A 105 -4.44 -10.81 -6.34
CA GLY A 105 -3.18 -10.13 -6.04
C GLY A 105 -3.39 -8.78 -5.37
N LEU A 106 -4.35 -7.99 -5.85
CA LEU A 106 -4.70 -6.70 -5.26
C LEU A 106 -5.39 -6.85 -3.89
N LYS A 107 -6.29 -7.83 -3.73
CA LYS A 107 -6.89 -8.16 -2.41
C LYS A 107 -5.83 -8.54 -1.38
N ALA A 108 -4.88 -9.38 -1.78
CA ALA A 108 -3.78 -9.79 -0.90
C ALA A 108 -2.89 -8.59 -0.53
N SER A 109 -2.59 -7.75 -1.53
CA SER A 109 -1.80 -6.53 -1.34
C SER A 109 -2.48 -5.54 -0.40
N GLU A 110 -3.79 -5.34 -0.55
CA GLU A 110 -4.56 -4.47 0.33
C GLU A 110 -4.50 -4.94 1.78
N LYS A 111 -4.64 -6.25 2.03
CA LYS A 111 -4.49 -6.82 3.38
C LYS A 111 -3.07 -6.57 3.93
N GLY A 112 -2.05 -6.79 3.11
CA GLY A 112 -0.65 -6.52 3.49
C GLY A 112 -0.41 -5.04 3.80
N TYR A 113 -0.88 -4.15 2.94
CA TYR A 113 -0.81 -2.70 3.09
C TYR A 113 -1.49 -2.25 4.38
N ASN A 114 -2.72 -2.70 4.65
CA ASN A 114 -3.45 -2.34 5.86
C ASN A 114 -2.69 -2.79 7.11
N ARG A 115 -2.14 -4.00 7.11
CA ARG A 115 -1.31 -4.50 8.22
C ARG A 115 -0.04 -3.66 8.44
N LEU A 116 0.62 -3.22 7.36
CA LEU A 116 1.78 -2.34 7.45
C LEU A 116 1.39 -0.97 8.03
N MET A 117 0.28 -0.39 7.56
CA MET A 117 -0.23 0.90 8.04
C MET A 117 -0.70 0.83 9.50
N GLU A 118 -1.30 -0.27 9.94
CA GLU A 118 -1.61 -0.52 11.35
C GLU A 118 -0.35 -0.49 12.22
N ALA A 119 0.75 -1.09 11.76
CA ALA A 119 2.03 -1.06 12.45
C ALA A 119 2.58 0.38 12.54
N ILE A 120 2.52 1.13 11.44
CA ILE A 120 2.89 2.55 11.42
C ILE A 120 2.07 3.36 12.43
N ASN A 121 0.75 3.15 12.48
CA ASN A 121 -0.15 3.84 13.41
C ASN A 121 0.09 3.47 14.90
N LEU A 122 0.73 2.33 15.16
CA LEU A 122 1.10 1.89 16.50
C LEU A 122 2.44 2.48 16.97
N LEU A 123 3.36 2.80 16.05
CA LEU A 123 4.69 3.30 16.40
C LEU A 123 4.69 4.47 17.41
N PRO A 124 3.84 5.53 17.27
CA PRO A 124 3.83 6.63 18.23
C PRO A 124 3.39 6.22 19.64
N LYS A 125 2.67 5.10 19.76
CA LYS A 125 2.05 4.62 21.00
C LYS A 125 2.92 3.61 21.76
N LEU A 126 4.08 3.22 21.22
CA LEU A 126 4.97 2.26 21.88
C LEU A 126 5.68 2.89 23.08
N ASN A 127 5.75 2.13 24.16
CA ASN A 127 6.49 2.50 25.36
C ASN A 127 7.98 2.20 25.18
N THR A 128 8.83 3.01 25.83
CA THR A 128 10.28 2.78 25.88
C THR A 128 10.66 1.97 27.12
N SER A 129 11.85 1.40 27.10
CA SER A 129 12.48 0.63 28.17
C SER A 129 13.93 1.06 28.37
N LYS A 130 14.59 0.55 29.42
CA LYS A 130 16.00 0.89 29.71
C LYS A 130 17.00 0.17 28.81
N THR A 131 16.59 -0.94 28.22
CA THR A 131 17.42 -1.82 27.38
C THR A 131 16.64 -2.20 26.13
N SER A 132 17.37 -2.54 25.07
CA SER A 132 16.81 -3.08 23.84
C SER A 132 17.09 -4.57 23.75
N SER A 133 16.06 -5.36 23.47
CA SER A 133 16.19 -6.79 23.19
C SER A 133 16.33 -7.08 21.69
N ILE A 134 16.07 -6.09 20.84
CA ILE A 134 16.19 -6.16 19.38
C ILE A 134 17.26 -5.16 18.92
N LYS A 135 18.13 -5.58 17.99
CA LYS A 135 19.13 -4.72 17.37
C LYS A 135 18.53 -3.99 16.16
N ILE A 136 18.03 -2.78 16.37
CA ILE A 136 17.35 -2.01 15.31
C ILE A 136 18.33 -1.53 14.23
N GLU A 137 19.59 -1.24 14.58
CA GLU A 137 20.60 -0.85 13.57
C GLU A 137 20.87 -1.98 12.55
N ASP A 138 20.96 -3.24 13.01
CA ASP A 138 21.14 -4.40 12.14
C ASP A 138 19.94 -4.56 11.18
N TRP A 139 18.72 -4.38 11.69
CA TRP A 139 17.51 -4.42 10.87
C TRP A 139 17.47 -3.28 9.85
N LYS A 140 17.80 -2.05 10.27
CA LYS A 140 17.89 -0.89 9.37
C LYS A 140 18.88 -1.15 8.25
N GLN A 141 20.06 -1.70 8.55
CA GLN A 141 21.05 -2.03 7.53
C GLN A 141 20.50 -3.02 6.50
N LYS A 142 19.73 -4.04 6.92
CA LYS A 142 19.06 -4.96 5.98
C LYS A 142 18.07 -4.27 5.04
N CYS A 143 17.37 -3.23 5.52
CA CYS A 143 16.49 -2.42 4.66
C CYS A 143 17.30 -1.65 3.59
N TYR A 144 18.44 -1.07 3.97
CA TYR A 144 19.34 -0.40 3.03
C TYR A 144 19.97 -1.38 2.04
N ASP A 145 20.43 -2.54 2.51
CA ASP A 145 21.02 -3.58 1.67
C ASP A 145 20.03 -4.06 0.61
N ALA A 146 18.76 -4.23 0.98
CA ALA A 146 17.70 -4.58 0.03
C ALA A 146 17.53 -3.51 -1.07
N MET A 147 17.54 -2.23 -0.72
CA MET A 147 17.39 -1.16 -1.72
C MET A 147 18.64 -0.93 -2.56
N ASN A 148 19.82 -1.20 -2.01
CA ASN A 148 21.10 -1.11 -2.72
C ASN A 148 21.36 -2.30 -3.65
N ASP A 149 20.64 -3.41 -3.46
CA ASP A 149 20.60 -4.55 -4.38
C ASP A 149 19.58 -4.28 -5.50
N ASP A 150 19.94 -3.47 -6.50
CA ASP A 150 19.11 -3.22 -7.70
C ASP A 150 17.64 -2.85 -7.38
N PHE A 151 17.44 -2.01 -6.35
CA PHE A 151 16.12 -1.55 -5.90
C PHE A 151 15.17 -2.71 -5.53
N ASN A 152 15.64 -3.71 -4.77
CA ASN A 152 14.88 -4.90 -4.40
C ASN A 152 13.75 -4.61 -3.38
N SER A 153 12.70 -3.94 -3.86
CA SER A 153 11.53 -3.60 -3.06
C SER A 153 10.78 -4.81 -2.46
N PRO A 154 10.72 -6.01 -3.09
CA PRO A 154 10.14 -7.19 -2.44
C PRO A 154 10.86 -7.56 -1.14
N ILE A 155 12.20 -7.55 -1.14
CA ILE A 155 13.00 -7.86 0.04
C ILE A 155 12.88 -6.73 1.08
N LEU A 156 12.86 -5.46 0.66
CA LEU A 156 12.58 -4.34 1.57
C LEU A 156 11.23 -4.54 2.27
N ILE A 157 10.16 -4.86 1.53
CA ILE A 157 8.83 -5.09 2.09
C ILE A 157 8.84 -6.25 3.09
N ALA A 158 9.60 -7.31 2.83
CA ALA A 158 9.78 -8.39 3.80
C ALA A 158 10.43 -7.90 5.11
N GLN A 159 11.46 -7.04 5.04
CA GLN A 159 12.07 -6.41 6.22
C GLN A 159 11.10 -5.48 6.97
N LEU A 160 10.24 -4.74 6.26
CA LEU A 160 9.20 -3.90 6.88
C LEU A 160 8.15 -4.73 7.62
N PHE A 161 7.80 -5.93 7.12
CA PHE A 161 6.95 -6.87 7.85
C PHE A 161 7.66 -7.52 9.04
N GLU A 162 8.98 -7.69 9.00
CA GLU A 162 9.75 -8.08 10.18
C GLU A 162 9.66 -7.01 11.28
N ALA A 163 9.79 -5.73 10.93
CA ALA A 163 9.55 -4.63 11.88
C ALA A 163 8.11 -4.58 12.40
N THR A 164 7.13 -4.92 11.57
CA THR A 164 5.73 -5.06 12.02
C THR A 164 5.59 -6.12 13.12
N LYS A 165 6.38 -7.21 13.07
CA LYS A 165 6.43 -8.20 14.15
C LYS A 165 7.05 -7.59 15.42
N TYR A 166 8.17 -6.88 15.30
CA TYR A 166 8.82 -6.21 16.43
C TYR A 166 7.87 -5.23 17.13
N ILE A 167 7.18 -4.38 16.36
CA ILE A 167 6.20 -3.39 16.86
C ILE A 167 5.13 -4.07 17.72
N ASN A 168 4.58 -5.20 17.24
CA ASN A 168 3.57 -5.94 17.99
C ASN A 168 4.14 -6.60 19.25
N GLN A 169 5.34 -7.19 19.19
CA GLN A 169 5.99 -7.78 20.35
C GLN A 169 6.33 -6.75 21.43
N ILE A 170 6.74 -5.53 21.04
CA ILE A 170 6.99 -4.43 21.97
C ILE A 170 5.69 -3.95 22.61
N LYS A 171 4.62 -3.80 21.82
CA LYS A 171 3.28 -3.47 22.33
C LYS A 171 2.79 -4.48 23.37
N GLU A 172 3.07 -5.77 23.15
CA GLU A 172 2.71 -6.86 24.07
C GLU A 172 3.68 -7.01 25.26
N GLY A 173 4.73 -6.19 25.34
CA GLY A 173 5.75 -6.26 26.39
C GLY A 173 6.66 -7.48 26.33
N LYS A 174 6.69 -8.19 25.18
CA LYS A 174 7.57 -9.36 24.95
C LYS A 174 8.97 -8.95 24.53
N GLU A 175 9.09 -7.80 23.89
CA GLU A 175 10.35 -7.20 23.44
C GLU A 175 10.43 -5.77 23.95
N THR A 176 11.63 -5.24 24.03
CA THR A 176 11.93 -3.94 24.64
C THR A 176 12.83 -3.14 23.72
N LEU A 177 12.65 -1.81 23.70
CA LEU A 177 13.54 -0.87 23.03
C LEU A 177 13.84 0.31 23.94
N THR A 178 15.08 0.81 23.87
CA THR A 178 15.44 2.12 24.38
C THR A 178 14.71 3.24 23.61
N ALA A 179 14.73 4.45 24.15
CA ALA A 179 14.17 5.61 23.44
C ALA A 179 14.89 5.91 22.12
N GLU A 180 16.21 5.70 22.09
CA GLU A 180 17.05 5.87 20.89
C GLU A 180 16.69 4.86 19.81
N ASP A 181 16.65 3.56 20.15
CA ASP A 181 16.29 2.52 19.18
C ASP A 181 14.84 2.63 18.69
N LEU A 182 13.92 3.06 19.56
CA LEU A 182 12.54 3.34 19.14
C LEU A 182 12.47 4.54 18.18
N GLY A 183 13.27 5.59 18.42
CA GLY A 183 13.42 6.71 17.49
C GLY A 183 13.95 6.25 16.13
N LEU A 184 15.02 5.46 16.13
CA LEU A 184 15.59 4.89 14.92
C LEU A 184 14.60 4.02 14.14
N LEU A 185 13.84 3.15 14.84
CA LEU A 185 12.80 2.33 14.23
C LEU A 185 11.71 3.20 13.58
N LYS A 186 11.26 4.25 14.29
CA LYS A 186 10.26 5.20 13.77
C LYS A 186 10.75 5.89 12.51
N ASP A 187 11.92 6.49 12.56
CA ASP A 187 12.46 7.28 11.44
C ASP A 187 12.70 6.37 10.23
N THR A 188 13.26 5.18 10.44
CA THR A 188 13.54 4.21 9.38
C THR A 188 12.25 3.68 8.75
N MET A 189 11.24 3.31 9.56
CA MET A 189 9.94 2.88 9.05
C MET A 189 9.27 3.97 8.22
N ASN A 190 9.24 5.22 8.71
CA ASN A 190 8.66 6.34 7.98
C ASN A 190 9.41 6.61 6.67
N ALA A 191 10.74 6.66 6.71
CA ALA A 191 11.57 6.91 5.53
C ALA A 191 11.32 5.86 4.44
N PHE A 192 11.35 4.57 4.78
CA PHE A 192 11.14 3.53 3.76
C PHE A 192 9.69 3.44 3.29
N VAL A 193 8.70 3.60 4.17
CA VAL A 193 7.28 3.49 3.80
C VAL A 193 6.80 4.70 2.99
N PHE A 194 7.13 5.91 3.43
CA PHE A 194 6.58 7.15 2.86
C PHE A 194 7.51 7.80 1.86
N ASP A 195 8.81 7.90 2.14
CA ASP A 195 9.73 8.65 1.28
C ASP A 195 10.29 7.78 0.14
N VAL A 196 10.69 6.54 0.43
CA VAL A 196 11.26 5.61 -0.56
C VAL A 196 10.16 4.90 -1.34
N LEU A 197 9.29 4.16 -0.64
CA LEU A 197 8.20 3.44 -1.30
C LEU A 197 7.08 4.37 -1.75
N GLY A 198 7.00 5.62 -1.27
CA GLY A 198 5.99 6.59 -1.73
C GLY A 198 4.55 6.20 -1.38
N LEU A 199 4.37 5.34 -0.38
CA LEU A 199 3.03 4.98 0.09
C LEU A 199 2.42 6.18 0.84
N ARG A 200 1.12 6.12 1.07
CA ARG A 200 0.40 7.08 1.90
C ARG A 200 -0.46 6.34 2.88
N ASN A 201 -0.61 6.87 4.10
CA ASN A 201 -1.49 6.31 5.10
C ASN A 201 -2.91 6.84 4.90
N GLU A 202 -3.72 6.10 4.17
CA GLU A 202 -5.06 6.56 3.80
C GLU A 202 -6.05 6.53 4.96
N ALA A 203 -5.75 5.80 6.05
CA ALA A 203 -6.58 5.74 7.25
C ALA A 203 -6.58 7.07 8.05
N GLU A 204 -5.57 7.92 7.88
CA GLU A 204 -5.60 9.28 8.44
C GLU A 204 -6.53 10.20 7.65
N THR A 205 -6.68 9.98 6.34
CA THR A 205 -7.59 10.74 5.46
C THR A 205 -9.03 10.20 5.45
N SER A 206 -9.20 8.92 5.76
CA SER A 206 -10.51 8.28 5.93
C SER A 206 -10.69 8.03 7.42
N SER A 207 -11.09 9.09 8.13
CA SER A 207 -11.61 9.02 9.50
C SER A 207 -12.43 7.73 9.65
N GLY A 208 -12.23 6.99 10.75
CA GLY A 208 -12.81 5.67 11.05
C GLY A 208 -14.35 5.55 11.04
N THR A 209 -15.04 6.52 10.45
CA THR A 209 -16.45 6.56 10.14
C THR A 209 -16.85 5.42 9.20
N ASP A 210 -16.23 5.16 8.04
CA ASP A 210 -16.87 4.25 7.04
C ASP A 210 -17.06 2.79 7.47
N LYS A 211 -16.08 2.16 8.13
CA LYS A 211 -16.23 0.76 8.59
C LYS A 211 -17.09 0.64 9.85
N LEU A 212 -16.99 1.61 10.75
CA LEU A 212 -17.85 1.69 11.93
C LEU A 212 -19.29 1.96 11.51
N THR A 213 -19.51 2.88 10.58
CA THR A 213 -20.79 3.18 9.93
C THR A 213 -21.36 1.93 9.28
N GLY A 214 -20.58 1.20 8.47
CA GLY A 214 -21.06 -0.06 7.86
C GLY A 214 -21.44 -1.14 8.88
N ALA A 215 -20.67 -1.31 9.96
CA ALA A 215 -21.01 -2.25 11.03
C ALA A 215 -22.27 -1.82 11.81
N VAL A 216 -22.42 -0.51 12.06
CA VAL A 216 -23.60 0.07 12.71
C VAL A 216 -24.84 -0.04 11.82
N GLU A 217 -24.70 0.15 10.51
CA GLU A 217 -25.78 -0.04 9.53
C GLU A 217 -26.31 -1.49 9.51
N VAL A 218 -25.42 -2.48 9.63
CA VAL A 218 -25.82 -3.90 9.75
C VAL A 218 -26.63 -4.13 11.03
N LEU A 219 -26.20 -3.56 12.16
CA LEU A 219 -26.92 -3.65 13.44
C LEU A 219 -28.27 -2.91 13.39
N ILE A 220 -28.33 -1.74 12.73
CA ILE A 220 -29.57 -1.01 12.49
C ILE A 220 -30.55 -1.86 11.65
N LYS A 221 -30.07 -2.54 10.61
CA LYS A 221 -30.89 -3.42 9.77
C LYS A 221 -31.44 -4.60 10.58
N LEU A 222 -30.60 -5.30 11.35
CA LEU A 222 -31.03 -6.40 12.22
C LEU A 222 -32.08 -5.93 13.25
N ARG A 223 -31.93 -4.71 13.79
CA ARG A 223 -32.92 -4.10 14.68
C ARG A 223 -34.25 -3.83 13.96
N GLN A 224 -34.22 -3.31 12.73
CA GLN A 224 -35.43 -3.08 11.95
C GLN A 224 -36.16 -4.39 11.63
N GLU A 225 -35.43 -5.44 11.27
CA GLU A 225 -35.97 -6.79 11.07
C GLU A 225 -36.59 -7.35 12.35
N ALA A 226 -35.95 -7.19 13.50
CA ALA A 226 -36.50 -7.59 14.80
C ALA A 226 -37.81 -6.86 15.11
N ARG A 227 -37.88 -5.54 14.88
CA ARG A 227 -39.12 -4.76 15.05
C ARG A 227 -40.23 -5.20 14.10
N ALA A 228 -39.90 -5.46 12.83
CA ALA A 228 -40.86 -5.94 11.84
C ALA A 228 -41.45 -7.31 12.23
N ASN A 229 -40.62 -8.17 12.82
CA ASN A 229 -41.00 -9.49 13.32
C ASN A 229 -41.65 -9.46 14.73
N LYS A 230 -41.89 -8.28 15.31
CA LYS A 230 -42.41 -8.07 16.68
C LYS A 230 -41.52 -8.65 17.78
N ASP A 231 -40.24 -8.86 17.52
CA ASP A 231 -39.22 -9.20 18.51
C ASP A 231 -38.67 -7.92 19.16
N PHE A 232 -39.46 -7.37 20.09
CA PHE A 232 -39.10 -6.14 20.79
C PHE A 232 -37.90 -6.34 21.74
N ALA A 233 -37.73 -7.55 22.29
CA ALA A 233 -36.63 -7.87 23.19
C ALA A 233 -35.27 -7.79 22.47
N MET A 234 -35.16 -8.38 21.28
CA MET A 234 -33.92 -8.30 20.48
C MET A 234 -33.67 -6.87 19.95
N SER A 235 -34.73 -6.16 19.55
CA SER A 235 -34.62 -4.75 19.15
C SER A 235 -34.07 -3.85 20.26
N ASP A 236 -34.55 -4.03 21.49
CA ASP A 236 -34.09 -3.26 22.66
C ASP A 236 -32.67 -3.65 23.06
N LYS A 237 -32.34 -4.95 23.01
CA LYS A 237 -30.98 -5.42 23.26
C LYS A 237 -29.95 -4.78 22.32
N ILE A 238 -30.22 -4.73 21.02
CA ILE A 238 -29.32 -4.09 20.04
C ILE A 238 -29.16 -2.60 20.33
N ARG A 239 -30.24 -1.90 20.68
CA ARG A 239 -30.20 -0.47 21.03
C ARG A 239 -29.35 -0.23 22.27
N ASP A 240 -29.53 -1.05 23.30
CA ASP A 240 -28.89 -0.85 24.60
C ASP A 240 -27.39 -1.20 24.52
N GLU A 241 -27.02 -2.28 23.82
CA GLU A 241 -25.60 -2.63 23.56
C GLU A 241 -24.89 -1.56 22.72
N LEU A 242 -25.57 -0.97 21.72
CA LEU A 242 -25.02 0.16 20.95
C LEU A 242 -24.82 1.40 21.82
N ALA A 243 -25.77 1.70 22.71
CA ALA A 243 -25.65 2.83 23.63
C ALA A 243 -24.50 2.65 24.63
N GLU A 244 -24.25 1.42 25.09
CA GLU A 244 -23.15 1.08 26.00
C GLU A 244 -21.76 1.36 25.39
N VAL A 245 -21.63 1.17 24.07
CA VAL A 245 -20.40 1.50 23.33
C VAL A 245 -20.37 2.93 22.76
N GLY A 246 -21.27 3.81 23.21
CA GLY A 246 -21.27 5.24 22.86
C GLY A 246 -21.99 5.59 21.56
N ILE A 247 -22.78 4.68 20.99
CA ILE A 247 -23.52 4.88 19.74
C ILE A 247 -25.02 5.06 20.04
N GLN A 248 -25.53 6.28 19.83
CA GLN A 248 -26.94 6.58 20.04
C GLN A 248 -27.73 6.49 18.74
N LEU A 249 -28.81 5.70 18.73
CA LEU A 249 -29.74 5.59 17.61
C LEU A 249 -30.87 6.62 17.72
N LYS A 250 -31.23 7.24 16.59
CA LYS A 250 -32.37 8.17 16.44
C LYS A 250 -33.31 7.67 15.37
N ASP A 251 -34.52 7.29 15.77
CA ASP A 251 -35.58 6.90 14.83
C ASP A 251 -36.29 8.15 14.31
N GLY A 252 -36.28 8.36 12.98
CA GLY A 252 -37.00 9.42 12.28
C GLY A 252 -38.04 8.88 11.30
N LYS A 253 -38.80 9.79 10.67
CA LYS A 253 -39.80 9.41 9.65
C LYS A 253 -39.17 8.76 8.40
N ASP A 254 -37.90 9.06 8.14
CA ASP A 254 -37.17 8.57 6.96
C ASP A 254 -36.20 7.41 7.28
N GLY A 255 -36.24 6.86 8.49
CA GLY A 255 -35.39 5.74 8.93
C GLY A 255 -34.65 5.97 10.24
N THR A 256 -33.83 5.00 10.64
CA THR A 256 -32.98 5.10 11.84
C THR A 256 -31.62 5.70 11.46
N THR A 257 -31.25 6.79 12.11
CA THR A 257 -29.92 7.42 12.01
C THR A 257 -29.15 7.21 13.32
N PHE A 258 -27.83 7.46 13.34
CA PHE A 258 -27.04 7.31 14.57
C PHE A 258 -26.08 8.49 14.79
N SER A 259 -25.69 8.70 16.04
CA SER A 259 -24.63 9.63 16.45
C SER A 259 -23.67 8.94 17.41
N VAL A 260 -22.37 9.25 17.30
CA VAL A 260 -21.32 8.75 18.19
C VAL A 260 -20.98 9.86 19.19
N ASN A 261 -20.88 9.51 20.47
CA ASN A 261 -20.42 10.42 21.53
C ASN A 261 -18.93 10.25 21.83
#